data_AF-A0A7L5PLU7-F1
#
_entry.id   AF-A0A7L5PLU7-F1
#
_cell.length_a   1.000
_cell.length_b   1.000
_cell.length_c   1.000
_cell.angle_alpha   90.00
_cell.angle_beta   90.00
_cell.angle_gamma   90.00
#
_symmetry.space_group_name_H-M   'P 1'
#
loop_
_entity.id
_entity.type
_entity.pdbx_description
1 polymer ?
#
loop_
_entity_poly.entity_id
_entity_poly.type
_entity_poly.pdbx_seq_one_letter_code
_entity_poly.pdbx_strand_id
1 'polypeptide(L)' 'SAFPDLTNYMQSGEWTIKDNGGWKHWVNYSCCANTLYLDITYHFVLLRLPLYFIVNVI' A
#
# COMPACT_ATOMS: atom_id res chain seq x y z
N SER A 1 8.27 -5.57 -10.49
CA SER A 1 7.70 -5.07 -9.24
C SER A 1 8.71 -4.14 -8.61
N ALA A 2 8.29 -2.93 -8.25
CA ALA A 2 9.11 -2.02 -7.47
C ALA A 2 8.64 -2.08 -6.02
N PHE A 3 9.54 -2.32 -5.07
CA PHE A 3 9.18 -2.29 -3.67
C PHE A 3 9.34 -0.85 -3.14
N PRO A 4 8.38 -0.34 -2.36
CA PRO A 4 8.54 0.95 -1.69
C PRO A 4 9.70 0.90 -0.70
N ASP A 5 10.49 1.98 -0.63
CA ASP A 5 11.57 2.09 0.37
C ASP A 5 10.97 2.29 1.76
N LEU A 6 11.39 1.47 2.71
CA LEU A 6 10.95 1.50 4.11
C LEU A 6 12.09 1.87 5.07
N THR A 7 13.21 2.39 4.56
CA THR A 7 14.43 2.62 5.35
C THR A 7 14.20 3.66 6.46
N ASN A 8 13.34 4.64 6.19
CA ASN A 8 12.97 5.69 7.16
C ASN A 8 11.55 5.50 7.73
N TYR A 9 11.00 4.29 7.66
CA TYR A 9 9.67 4.01 8.19
C TYR A 9 9.69 3.88 9.72
N MET A 10 8.90 4.70 10.41
CA MET A 10 8.64 4.53 11.86
C MET A 10 7.53 3.51 12.06
N GLN A 11 7.83 2.42 12.79
CA GLN A 11 6.86 1.37 13.03
C GLN A 11 5.64 1.87 13.81
N SER A 12 4.44 1.55 13.33
CA SER A 12 3.19 1.83 14.05
C SER A 12 2.99 0.85 15.21
N GLY A 13 2.50 1.34 16.34
CA GLY A 13 2.14 0.52 17.51
C GLY A 13 0.81 -0.24 17.35
N GLU A 14 0.03 0.05 16.31
CA GLU A 14 -1.27 -0.59 16.05
C GLU A 14 -1.29 -1.43 14.77
N TRP A 15 -0.37 -1.19 13.83
CA TRP A 15 -0.38 -1.84 12.52
C TRP A 15 1.01 -2.32 12.14
N THR A 16 1.09 -3.54 11.62
CA THR A 16 2.32 -4.10 11.06
C THR A 16 2.18 -4.31 9.55
N ILE A 17 3.24 -4.00 8.80
CA ILE A 17 3.27 -4.20 7.35
C ILE A 17 3.59 -5.68 7.11
N LYS A 18 2.65 -6.40 6.50
CA LYS A 18 2.77 -7.84 6.18
C LYS A 18 3.35 -8.07 4.78
N ASP A 19 2.95 -7.23 3.83
CA ASP A 19 3.38 -7.30 2.44
C ASP A 19 3.32 -5.91 1.81
N ASN A 20 4.16 -5.67 0.81
CA ASN A 20 4.19 -4.42 0.08
C ASN A 20 4.72 -4.62 -1.33
N GLY A 21 4.45 -3.65 -2.20
CA GLY A 21 4.94 -3.69 -3.56
C GLY A 21 4.36 -2.57 -4.40
N GLY A 22 4.74 -2.60 -5.67
CA GLY A 22 4.44 -1.54 -6.61
C GLY A 22 4.43 -2.08 -8.04
N TRP A 23 3.40 -1.67 -8.77
CA TRP A 23 3.20 -1.99 -10.17
C TRP A 23 3.04 -0.72 -10.98
N LYS A 24 3.56 -0.80 -12.20
CA LYS A 24 3.38 0.23 -13.20
C LYS A 24 2.38 -0.30 -14.21
N HIS A 25 1.34 0.48 -14.50
CA HIS A 25 0.41 0.15 -15.57
C HIS A 25 0.41 1.25 -16.64
N TRP A 26 -0.07 0.83 -17.81
CA TRP A 26 -0.31 1.69 -18.94
C TRP A 26 -1.80 1.63 -19.20
N VAL A 27 -2.49 2.73 -18.93
CA VAL A 27 -3.95 2.81 -19.03
C VAL A 27 -4.30 3.68 -20.23
N ASN A 28 -5.14 3.13 -21.10
CA ASN A 28 -5.77 3.88 -22.17
C ASN A 28 -7.18 4.28 -21.72
N TYR A 29 -7.41 5.59 -21.59
CA TYR A 29 -8.72 6.11 -21.20
C TYR A 29 -9.56 6.39 -22.44
N SER A 30 -10.86 6.10 -22.35
CA SER A 30 -11.81 6.29 -23.46
C SER A 30 -11.93 7.74 -23.92
N CYS A 31 -11.60 8.72 -23.07
CA CYS A 31 -11.61 10.14 -23.43
C CYS A 31 -10.46 10.55 -24.36
N CYS A 32 -9.35 9.80 -24.38
CA CYS A 32 -8.10 10.20 -25.04
C CYS A 32 -7.38 8.97 -25.63
N ALA A 33 -7.94 8.39 -26.70
CA ALA A 33 -7.43 7.13 -27.28
C ALA A 33 -5.99 7.18 -27.84
N ASN A 34 -5.47 8.38 -28.13
CA ASN A 34 -4.14 8.59 -28.71
C ASN A 34 -3.02 8.71 -27.67
N THR A 35 -3.37 8.78 -26.38
CA THR A 35 -2.39 8.99 -25.31
C THR A 35 -2.46 7.85 -24.31
N LEU A 36 -1.34 7.14 -24.14
CA LEU A 36 -1.19 6.16 -23.06
C LEU A 36 -0.80 6.89 -21.78
N TYR A 37 -1.63 6.79 -20.76
CA TYR A 37 -1.34 7.33 -19.44
C TYR A 37 -0.64 6.28 -18.60
N LEU A 38 0.34 6.72 -17.83
CA LEU A 38 1.12 5.86 -16.95
C LEU A 38 0.68 6.09 -15.51
N ASP A 39 0.34 5.01 -14.82
CA ASP A 39 0.11 4.99 -13.38
C ASP A 39 1.12 4.07 -12.69
N ILE A 40 1.48 4.46 -11.47
CA ILE A 40 2.28 3.64 -10.58
C ILE A 40 1.44 3.44 -9.33
N THR A 41 1.00 2.21 -9.09
CA THR A 41 0.17 1.83 -7.96
C THR A 41 1.01 1.09 -6.94
N TYR A 42 1.10 1.64 -5.74
CA TYR A 42 1.70 0.98 -4.58
C TYR A 42 0.64 0.31 -3.74
N HIS A 43 0.92 -0.88 -3.23
CA HIS A 43 0.06 -1.59 -2.29
C HIS A 43 0.80 -1.87 -0.99
N PHE A 44 0.04 -1.85 0.11
CA PHE A 44 0.51 -2.22 1.44
C PHE A 44 -0.55 -3.09 2.10
N VAL A 45 -0.16 -4.28 2.52
CA VAL A 45 -1.01 -5.17 3.30
C VAL A 45 -0.66 -4.94 4.77
N LEU A 46 -1.62 -4.41 5.54
CA LEU A 46 -1.45 -4.07 6.94
C LEU A 46 -2.23 -5.07 7.83
N LEU A 47 -1.58 -5.55 8.88
CA LEU A 47 -2.20 -6.38 9.91
C LEU A 47 -2.32 -5.58 11.21
N ARG A 48 -3.50 -5.62 11.82
CA ARG A 48 -3.81 -4.91 13.06
C ARG A 48 -3.30 -5.66 14.29
N LEU A 49 -2.68 -4.94 15.22
CA LEU A 49 -2.24 -5.45 16.52
C LEU A 49 -3.41 -5.35 17.53
N PRO A 50 -3.84 -6.47 18.14
CA PRO A 50 -5.08 -6.51 18.92
C PRO A 50 -4.93 -6.05 20.39
N LEU A 51 -3.74 -5.67 20.84
CA LEU A 51 -3.45 -5.35 22.26
C LEU A 51 -4.46 -4.40 22.91
N TYR A 52 -4.78 -3.27 22.28
CA TYR A 52 -5.77 -2.33 22.82
C TYR A 52 -7.17 -2.97 22.96
N PHE A 53 -7.58 -3.79 21.99
CA PHE A 53 -8.91 -4.42 21.96
C PHE A 53 -9.00 -5.52 23.01
N ILE A 54 -7.94 -6.29 23.21
CA ILE A 54 -7.89 -7.34 24.22
C ILE A 54 -7.93 -6.74 25.64
N VAL A 55 -7.30 -5.59 25.87
CA VAL A 55 -7.20 -5.01 27.23
C VAL A 55 -8.42 -4.17 27.62
N ASN A 56 -9.03 -3.45 26.68
CA ASN A 56 -10.04 -2.43 27.01
C ASN A 56 -11.47 -2.80 26.59
N VAL A 57 -11.66 -3.82 25.75
CA VAL A 57 -12.97 -4.15 25.17
C VAL A 57 -13.45 -5.56 25.50
N ILE A 58 -12.54 -6.55 25.48
CA ILE A 58 -12.80 -7.93 25.91
C ILE A 58 -12.56 -8.03 27.42
#